data_AF-A0A3N5YFB0-F1
#
_entry.id   AF-A0A3N5YFB0-F1
#
_cell.length_a   1.000
_cell.length_b   1.000
_cell.length_c   1.000
_cell.angle_alpha   90.00
_cell.angle_beta   90.00
_cell.angle_gamma   90.00
#
_symmetry.space_group_name_H-M   'P 1'
#
loop_
_entity.id
_entity.type
_entity.pdbx_description
1 polymer ?
#
loop_
_entity_poly.entity_id
_entity_poly.type
_entity_poly.pdbx_seq_one_letter_code
_entity_poly.pdbx_strand_id
1 'polypeptide(L)'
;MSEPGRLQRPTVVVEGVCPLCGLPSAVTCYADELAVWRHHKETGGPLRHIQYAMPEMKPEDRETLMTGIHPACWDDFFKDRE
;
A
#
# COMPACT_ATOMS: atom_id res chain seq x y z
N MET A 1 -1.30 33.21 16.67
CA MET A 1 -2.38 32.69 15.81
C MET A 1 -2.01 31.24 15.54
N SER A 2 -2.53 30.32 16.33
CA SER A 2 -2.21 28.89 16.24
C SER A 2 -3.20 28.26 15.28
N GLU A 3 -2.72 27.65 14.19
CA GLU A 3 -3.57 26.96 13.23
C GLU A 3 -4.39 25.87 13.93
N PRO A 4 -5.69 25.72 13.60
CA PRO A 4 -6.54 24.73 14.24
C PRO A 4 -6.01 23.34 13.91
N GLY A 5 -5.76 22.56 14.98
CA GLY A 5 -5.13 21.24 14.93
C GLY A 5 -5.75 20.35 13.86
N ARG A 6 -4.99 20.12 12.78
CA ARG A 6 -5.26 19.06 11.81
C ARG A 6 -5.17 17.75 12.58
N LEU A 7 -6.32 17.13 12.88
CA LEU A 7 -6.38 15.78 13.44
C LEU A 7 -5.48 14.90 12.57
N GLN A 8 -4.38 14.41 13.15
CA GLN A 8 -3.47 13.52 12.43
C GLN A 8 -4.26 12.25 12.13
N ARG A 9 -4.49 11.97 10.84
CA ARG A 9 -5.14 10.73 10.41
C ARG A 9 -4.28 9.55 10.92
N PRO A 10 -4.89 8.54 11.55
CA PRO A 10 -4.12 7.41 12.05
C PRO A 10 -3.47 6.66 10.90
N THR A 11 -2.17 6.41 11.02
CA THR A 11 -1.40 5.58 10.09
C THR A 11 -1.15 4.20 10.68
N VAL A 12 -1.07 3.19 9.83
CA VAL A 12 -0.74 1.81 10.19
C VAL A 12 0.40 1.32 9.30
N VAL A 13 1.26 0.49 9.88
CA VAL A 13 2.30 -0.24 9.14
C VAL A 13 1.75 -1.61 8.80
N VAL A 14 1.73 -1.94 7.51
CA VAL A 14 1.41 -3.27 7.02
C VAL A 14 2.71 -3.97 6.71
N GLU A 15 3.01 -5.01 7.48
CA GLU A 15 4.23 -5.80 7.37
C GLU A 15 3.97 -7.10 6.61
N GLY A 16 5.00 -7.61 5.95
CA GLY A 16 5.00 -8.86 5.22
C GLY A 16 6.43 -9.37 5.01
N VAL A 17 6.54 -10.41 4.19
CA VAL A 17 7.83 -10.94 3.74
C VAL A 17 7.83 -10.86 2.22
N CYS A 18 8.87 -10.27 1.65
CA CYS A 18 9.03 -10.21 0.21
C CYS A 18 9.25 -11.63 -0.35
N PRO A 19 8.39 -12.10 -1.26
CA PRO A 19 8.50 -13.45 -1.80
C PRO A 19 9.71 -13.64 -2.74
N LEU A 20 10.35 -12.56 -3.20
CA LEU A 20 11.50 -12.63 -4.10
C LEU A 20 12.84 -12.73 -3.35
N CYS A 21 13.04 -11.93 -2.31
CA CYS A 21 14.31 -11.89 -1.56
C CYS A 21 14.23 -12.52 -0.16
N GLY A 22 13.04 -12.85 0.34
CA GLY A 22 12.83 -13.42 1.67
C GLY A 22 13.01 -12.43 2.83
N LEU A 23 13.32 -11.16 2.55
CA LEU A 23 13.48 -10.12 3.57
C LEU A 23 12.12 -9.50 3.95
N PRO A 24 11.99 -8.95 5.17
CA PRO A 24 10.77 -8.25 5.59
C PRO A 24 10.43 -7.08 4.66
N SER A 25 9.16 -6.91 4.34
CA SER A 25 8.61 -5.74 3.65
C SER A 25 7.61 -5.02 4.55
N ALA A 26 7.52 -3.71 4.42
CA ALA A 26 6.62 -2.89 5.21
C ALA A 26 6.15 -1.67 4.41
N VAL A 27 4.86 -1.33 4.52
CA VAL A 27 4.27 -0.13 3.92
C VAL A 27 3.47 0.62 4.97
N THR A 28 3.65 1.94 5.04
CA THR A 28 2.82 2.80 5.90
C THR A 28 1.66 3.37 5.10
N CYS A 29 0.45 3.28 5.65
CA CYS A 29 -0.77 3.79 4.99
C CYS A 29 -1.76 4.33 6.02
N TYR A 30 -2.77 5.07 5.57
CA TYR A 30 -3.84 5.52 6.46
C TYR A 30 -4.78 4.36 6.83
N ALA A 31 -5.12 4.25 8.10
CA ALA A 31 -5.86 3.11 8.64
C ALA A 31 -7.27 2.97 8.05
N ASP A 32 -7.93 4.11 7.82
CA ASP A 32 -9.25 4.19 7.21
C ASP A 32 -9.24 3.74 5.74
N GLU A 33 -8.28 4.20 4.95
CA GLU A 33 -8.11 3.79 3.55
C GLU A 33 -7.81 2.29 3.44
N LEU A 34 -6.98 1.74 4.34
CA LEU A 34 -6.70 0.32 4.39
C LEU A 34 -7.95 -0.51 4.71
N ALA A 35 -8.77 -0.07 5.66
CA ALA A 35 -10.00 -0.74 6.02
C ALA A 35 -11.02 -0.72 4.87
N VAL A 36 -11.19 0.44 4.22
CA VAL A 36 -12.06 0.61 3.05
C VAL A 36 -11.63 -0.30 1.90
N TRP A 37 -10.34 -0.31 1.57
CA TRP A 37 -9.82 -1.17 0.52
C TRP A 37 -10.07 -2.65 0.80
N ARG A 38 -9.74 -3.14 2.01
CA ARG A 38 -9.94 -4.54 2.41
C ARG A 38 -11.42 -4.94 2.32
N HIS A 39 -12.31 -4.12 2.86
CA HIS A 39 -13.75 -4.37 2.80
C HIS A 39 -14.27 -4.47 1.36
N HIS A 40 -13.92 -3.52 0.49
CA HIS A 40 -14.39 -3.54 -0.90
C HIS A 40 -13.72 -4.61 -1.75
N LYS A 41 -12.46 -4.97 -1.45
CA LYS A 41 -11.76 -6.09 -2.09
C LYS A 41 -12.48 -7.42 -1.83
N GLU A 42 -12.98 -7.64 -0.61
CA GLU A 42 -13.72 -8.85 -0.22
C GLU A 42 -15.16 -8.87 -0.77
N THR A 43 -15.83 -7.72 -0.79
CA THR A 43 -17.24 -7.61 -1.18
C THR A 43 -17.46 -7.29 -2.67
N GLY A 44 -16.39 -7.02 -3.42
CA GLY A 44 -16.46 -6.65 -4.84
C GLY A 44 -16.95 -5.22 -5.13
N GLY A 45 -16.97 -4.35 -4.11
CA GLY A 45 -17.53 -2.99 -4.21
C GLY A 45 -16.68 -1.97 -5.00
N PRO A 46 -17.11 -0.69 -5.04
CA PRO A 46 -16.55 0.33 -5.94
C PRO A 46 -15.06 0.63 -5.70
N LEU A 47 -14.56 0.45 -4.47
CA LEU A 47 -13.17 0.74 -4.08
C LEU A 47 -12.31 -0.55 -3.96
N ARG A 48 -12.69 -1.62 -4.67
CA ARG A 48 -11.95 -2.89 -4.65
C ARG A 48 -10.55 -2.79 -5.25
N HIS A 49 -10.33 -1.80 -6.11
CA HIS A 49 -9.03 -1.52 -6.72
C HIS A 49 -8.28 -0.50 -5.87
N ILE A 50 -7.02 -0.81 -5.53
CA ILE A 50 -6.24 -0.06 -4.55
C ILE A 50 -6.01 1.41 -4.96
N GLN A 51 -5.89 1.69 -6.26
CA GLN A 51 -5.70 3.06 -6.76
C GLN A 51 -6.91 3.97 -6.51
N TYR A 52 -8.10 3.39 -6.33
CA TYR A 52 -9.30 4.16 -5.96
C TYR A 52 -9.44 4.32 -4.45
N ALA A 53 -8.99 3.31 -3.67
CA ALA A 53 -9.05 3.37 -2.22
C ALA A 53 -7.93 4.24 -1.60
N MET A 54 -6.77 4.32 -2.25
CA MET A 54 -5.57 5.02 -1.77
C MET A 54 -4.97 5.92 -2.88
N PRO A 55 -5.68 6.96 -3.36
CA PRO A 55 -5.29 7.76 -4.53
C PRO A 55 -4.00 8.56 -4.33
N GLU A 56 -3.66 8.90 -3.09
CA GLU A 56 -2.45 9.66 -2.74
C GLU A 56 -1.23 8.76 -2.46
N MET A 57 -1.43 7.44 -2.31
CA MET A 57 -0.33 6.49 -2.14
C MET A 57 0.44 6.32 -3.46
N LYS A 58 1.78 6.24 -3.37
CA LYS A 58 2.61 6.02 -4.56
C LYS A 58 2.32 4.66 -5.21
N PRO A 59 2.49 4.54 -6.54
CA PRO A 59 2.32 3.26 -7.23
C PRO A 59 3.14 2.11 -6.63
N GLU A 60 4.43 2.36 -6.35
CA GLU A 60 5.35 1.39 -5.75
C GLU A 60 4.84 0.90 -4.38
N ASP A 61 4.36 1.81 -3.52
CA ASP A 61 3.83 1.47 -2.21
C ASP A 61 2.52 0.65 -2.30
N ARG A 62 1.67 0.94 -3.29
CA ARG A 62 0.46 0.14 -3.57
C ARG A 62 0.83 -1.26 -4.02
N GLU A 63 1.86 -1.40 -4.87
CA GLU A 63 2.36 -2.69 -5.33
C GLU A 63 2.94 -3.50 -4.18
N THR A 64 3.77 -2.90 -3.34
CA THR A 64 4.28 -3.56 -2.13
C THR A 64 3.14 -3.92 -1.17
N LEU A 65 2.14 -3.07 -0.98
CA LEU A 65 0.98 -3.37 -0.14
C LEU A 65 0.12 -4.52 -0.71
N MET A 66 0.04 -4.66 -2.03
CA MET A 66 -0.71 -5.72 -2.69
C MET A 66 0.03 -7.07 -2.72
N THR A 67 1.35 -7.04 -2.92
CA THR A 67 2.15 -8.23 -3.26
C THR A 67 3.15 -8.63 -2.18
N GLY A 68 3.50 -7.70 -1.28
CA GLY A 68 4.60 -7.83 -0.34
C GLY A 68 5.99 -7.66 -0.95
N ILE A 69 6.11 -7.40 -2.25
CA ILE A 69 7.40 -7.31 -2.96
C ILE A 69 8.00 -5.91 -2.80
N HIS A 70 9.31 -5.82 -2.48
CA HIS A 70 10.01 -4.54 -2.46
C HIS A 70 10.07 -3.92 -3.85
N PRO A 71 10.00 -2.57 -3.98
CA PRO A 71 10.12 -1.92 -5.29
C PRO A 71 11.37 -2.34 -6.07
N ALA A 72 12.52 -2.38 -5.39
CA ALA A 72 13.77 -2.85 -6.00
C ALA A 72 13.73 -4.31 -6.49
N CYS A 73 13.01 -5.20 -5.80
CA CYS A 73 12.86 -6.60 -6.24
C CYS A 73 11.91 -6.71 -7.43
N TRP A 74 10.91 -5.84 -7.51
CA TRP A 74 10.00 -5.76 -8.64
C TRP A 74 10.72 -5.29 -9.90
N ASP A 75 11.49 -4.20 -9.79
CA ASP A 75 12.31 -3.67 -10.89
C ASP A 75 13.29 -4.73 -11.41
N ASP A 76 13.96 -5.45 -10.50
CA ASP A 76 14.93 -6.48 -10.87
C ASP A 76 14.28 -7.69 -11.56
N PHE A 77 13.07 -8.07 -11.16
CA PHE A 77 12.34 -9.18 -11.77
C PHE A 77 11.96 -8.92 -13.24
N PHE A 78 11.78 -7.65 -13.63
CA PHE A 78 11.38 -7.27 -14.98
C PHE A 78 12.52 -6.72 -15.87
N LYS A 79 13.71 -6.46 -15.32
CA LYS A 79 14.88 -5.99 -16.09
C LYS A 79 15.26 -6.90 -17.27
N ASP A 80 15.04 -8.20 -17.16
CA ASP A 80 15.41 -9.17 -18.20
C ASP A 80 14.34 -9.38 -19.29
N ARG A 81 13.26 -8.59 -19.30
CA ARG A 81 12.11 -8.76 -20.22
C ARG A 81 11.90 -7.62 -21.23
N GLU A 82 12.83 -6.67 -21.32
CA GLU A 82 12.90 -5.64 -22.38
C GLU A 82 14.00 -5.94 -23.40
#